data_AF-A0A969R8I6-F1
#
_entry.id   AF-A0A969R8I6-F1
#
_cell.length_a   1.000
_cell.length_b   1.000
_cell.length_c   1.000
_cell.angle_alpha   90.00
_cell.angle_beta   90.00
_cell.angle_gamma   90.00
#
_symmetry.space_group_name_H-M   'P 1'
#
loop_
_entity.id
_entity.type
_entity.pdbx_description
1 polymer ?
#
loop_
_entity_poly.entity_id
_entity_poly.type
_entity_poly.pdbx_seq_one_letter_code
_entity_poly.pdbx_strand_id
1 'polypeptide(L)'
;MITTPKFIAASFGLLLSVGAIVVPPLASATIGGAVPATNTAQAIAFPQALEAKVLEDLRLRLGLPERTVSKVRITRVAKLADPNSQPTTTPTLKWQVTVQAAGQSWVYIASQPGTINFAPVESMPPIVKAALAKRLGIAVPDLRIKAAQLTTRMRECPSNANCLPGYILGWRILTFNSPKLFNVDAQGNRWRNEWQERTSSAGLPLPLKSAVMRDVIDRLVGIPPNLLVLGIKPITWSFCGGGGDRPTPPLMGICHTMKYSGWQMRVQSGGVRYVYYVQRSDNENSIAPDGLQSIPPAGLMRVKQEAARRANIPDTEIQIQSVSPQYFDRCWDVPSADQTNPDCRNEIQAGWAVMAVGGKSPSPSMSASWIYHVSLLGDQAKFVQAGSWAPPPMPAPLRR
;
A
#
# COMPACT_ATOMS: atom_id res chain seq x y z
N MET A 1 22.23 -52.69 14.17
CA MET A 1 20.91 -53.19 13.74
C MET A 1 19.90 -52.10 14.00
N ILE A 2 19.45 -51.43 12.96
CA ILE A 2 18.53 -50.27 13.04
C ILE A 2 17.20 -50.73 12.44
N THR A 3 16.19 -50.86 13.29
CA THR A 3 14.83 -51.24 12.91
C THR A 3 14.06 -50.02 12.42
N THR A 4 13.63 -50.04 11.16
CA THR A 4 12.72 -49.07 10.55
C THR A 4 11.26 -49.39 10.89
N PRO A 5 10.41 -48.39 11.21
CA PRO A 5 8.99 -48.62 11.36
C PRO A 5 8.27 -48.60 10.00
N LYS A 6 7.43 -49.62 9.75
CA LYS A 6 6.51 -49.72 8.62
C LYS A 6 5.31 -48.80 8.85
N PHE A 7 5.05 -47.89 7.91
CA PHE A 7 3.79 -47.15 7.83
C PHE A 7 2.74 -47.99 7.09
N ILE A 8 1.58 -48.17 7.73
CA ILE A 8 0.38 -48.78 7.16
C ILE A 8 -0.45 -47.67 6.52
N ALA A 9 -0.67 -47.75 5.21
CA ALA A 9 -1.57 -46.87 4.48
C ALA A 9 -3.01 -47.40 4.61
N ALA A 10 -3.88 -46.65 5.28
CA ALA A 10 -5.31 -46.92 5.32
C ALA A 10 -6.02 -46.13 4.20
N SER A 11 -6.53 -46.84 3.20
CA SER A 11 -7.37 -46.28 2.14
C SER A 11 -8.81 -46.19 2.63
N PHE A 12 -9.28 -44.98 2.92
CA PHE A 12 -10.71 -44.70 3.12
C PHE A 12 -11.35 -44.37 1.76
N GLY A 13 -12.08 -45.34 1.21
CA GLY A 13 -12.99 -45.12 0.09
C GLY A 13 -14.31 -44.54 0.60
N LEU A 14 -14.57 -43.26 0.32
CA LEU A 14 -15.85 -42.62 0.57
C LEU A 14 -16.60 -42.50 -0.76
N LEU A 15 -17.61 -43.35 -0.96
CA LEU A 15 -18.59 -43.24 -2.04
C LEU A 15 -19.61 -42.16 -1.65
N LEU A 16 -19.54 -40.99 -2.29
CA LEU A 16 -20.59 -39.98 -2.22
C LEU A 16 -21.51 -40.13 -3.45
N SER A 17 -22.72 -40.62 -3.20
CA SER A 17 -23.83 -40.63 -4.15
C SER A 17 -24.30 -39.19 -4.41
N VAL A 18 -24.26 -38.77 -5.67
CA VAL A 18 -24.82 -37.49 -6.12
C VAL A 18 -26.32 -37.68 -6.33
N GLY A 19 -27.13 -37.19 -5.40
CA GLY A 19 -28.57 -37.04 -5.57
C GLY A 19 -28.87 -35.80 -6.42
N ALA A 20 -29.50 -35.99 -7.57
CA ALA A 20 -30.00 -34.89 -8.39
C ALA A 20 -31.21 -34.23 -7.71
N ILE A 21 -31.06 -32.98 -7.26
CA ILE A 21 -32.17 -32.15 -6.81
C ILE A 21 -32.77 -31.49 -8.05
N VAL A 22 -33.95 -31.94 -8.46
CA VAL A 22 -34.79 -31.29 -9.46
C VAL A 22 -35.47 -30.10 -8.79
N VAL A 23 -35.04 -28.89 -9.13
CA VAL A 23 -35.66 -27.63 -8.69
C VAL A 23 -36.81 -27.30 -9.65
N PRO A 24 -38.05 -27.05 -9.17
CA PRO A 24 -39.14 -26.65 -10.04
C PRO A 24 -38.93 -25.23 -10.59
N PRO A 25 -39.39 -24.92 -11.81
CA PRO A 25 -39.30 -23.58 -12.38
C PRO A 25 -40.24 -22.61 -11.66
N LEU A 26 -39.67 -21.54 -11.10
CA LEU A 26 -40.42 -20.38 -10.61
C LEU A 26 -41.01 -19.63 -11.82
N ALA A 27 -42.34 -19.56 -11.86
CA ALA A 27 -43.09 -18.73 -12.78
C ALA A 27 -42.85 -17.24 -12.46
N SER A 28 -42.21 -16.52 -13.38
CA SER A 28 -42.10 -15.07 -13.34
C SER A 28 -43.42 -14.44 -13.79
N ALA A 29 -44.10 -13.75 -12.87
CA ALA A 29 -45.23 -12.89 -13.19
C ALA A 29 -44.73 -11.61 -13.89
N THR A 30 -45.03 -11.48 -15.17
CA THR A 30 -44.76 -10.29 -15.98
C THR A 30 -45.85 -9.26 -15.75
N ILE A 31 -45.62 -8.24 -14.91
CA ILE A 31 -46.48 -7.06 -14.84
C ILE A 31 -45.92 -6.03 -15.83
N GLY A 32 -46.58 -5.94 -16.99
CA GLY A 32 -46.31 -4.96 -18.02
C GLY A 32 -46.89 -3.60 -17.66
N GLY A 33 -46.00 -2.62 -17.45
CA GLY A 33 -46.31 -1.20 -17.44
C GLY A 33 -45.21 -0.46 -18.20
N ALA A 34 -45.32 -0.43 -19.52
CA ALA A 34 -44.38 0.27 -20.39
C ALA A 34 -44.62 1.78 -20.31
N VAL A 35 -43.73 2.50 -19.61
CA VAL A 35 -43.62 3.96 -19.72
C VAL A 35 -42.58 4.26 -20.81
N PRO A 36 -42.95 4.93 -21.91
CA PRO A 36 -41.99 5.28 -22.96
C PRO A 36 -41.13 6.45 -22.50
N ALA A 37 -39.97 6.16 -21.90
CA ALA A 37 -38.94 7.16 -21.68
C ALA A 37 -38.15 7.35 -22.98
N THR A 38 -38.67 8.17 -23.90
CA THR A 38 -37.90 8.72 -25.02
C THR A 38 -36.91 9.76 -24.51
N ASN A 39 -35.82 9.30 -23.90
CA ASN A 39 -34.63 10.09 -23.66
C ASN A 39 -33.64 9.85 -24.81
N THR A 40 -33.90 10.51 -25.94
CA THR A 40 -32.92 10.70 -27.02
C THR A 40 -31.84 11.70 -26.59
N ALA A 41 -31.14 11.41 -25.49
CA ALA A 41 -29.90 12.08 -25.19
C ALA A 41 -28.88 11.63 -26.25
N GLN A 42 -28.48 12.55 -27.12
CA GLN A 42 -27.42 12.31 -28.09
C GLN A 42 -26.22 11.70 -27.36
N ALA A 43 -25.87 10.47 -27.71
CA ALA A 43 -24.71 9.80 -27.14
C ALA A 43 -23.48 10.61 -27.52
N ILE A 44 -22.94 11.38 -26.56
CA ILE A 44 -21.70 12.14 -26.77
C ILE A 44 -20.61 11.12 -27.11
N ALA A 45 -20.14 11.15 -28.35
CA ALA A 45 -19.12 10.24 -28.84
C ALA A 45 -17.82 10.41 -28.03
N PHE A 46 -17.14 9.30 -27.76
CA PHE A 46 -15.84 9.32 -27.11
C PHE A 46 -14.81 9.93 -28.07
N PRO A 47 -14.06 10.98 -27.68
CA PRO A 47 -13.12 11.63 -28.59
C PRO A 47 -12.02 10.68 -29.07
N GLN A 48 -11.80 10.59 -30.39
CA GLN A 48 -10.78 9.73 -30.99
C GLN A 48 -9.36 9.98 -30.44
N ALA A 49 -9.04 11.24 -30.12
CA ALA A 49 -7.75 11.59 -29.52
C ALA A 49 -7.56 10.99 -28.11
N LEU A 50 -8.63 10.85 -27.32
CA LEU A 50 -8.57 10.18 -26.02
C LEU A 50 -8.47 8.66 -26.18
N GLU A 51 -9.16 8.08 -27.16
CA GLU A 51 -9.04 6.67 -27.53
C GLU A 51 -7.61 6.29 -27.88
N ALA A 52 -6.97 7.04 -28.78
CA ALA A 52 -5.58 6.80 -29.16
C ALA A 52 -4.63 6.84 -27.95
N LYS A 53 -4.83 7.82 -27.05
CA LYS A 53 -4.05 7.93 -25.80
C LYS A 53 -4.24 6.73 -24.88
N VAL A 54 -5.49 6.27 -24.69
CA VAL A 54 -5.80 5.11 -23.84
C VAL A 54 -5.15 3.84 -24.38
N LEU A 55 -5.28 3.60 -25.69
CA LEU A 55 -4.71 2.43 -26.35
C LEU A 55 -3.17 2.44 -26.28
N GLU A 56 -2.55 3.60 -26.50
CA GLU A 56 -1.10 3.76 -26.45
C GLU A 56 -0.53 3.59 -25.03
N ASP A 57 -1.15 4.21 -24.01
CA ASP A 57 -0.73 4.03 -22.62
C ASP A 57 -0.83 2.56 -22.19
N LEU A 58 -1.93 1.87 -22.54
CA LEU A 58 -2.08 0.45 -22.22
C LEU A 58 -1.03 -0.41 -22.94
N ARG A 59 -0.75 -0.12 -24.22
CA ARG A 59 0.28 -0.81 -25.00
C ARG A 59 1.64 -0.70 -24.31
N LEU A 60 2.03 0.50 -23.91
CA LEU A 60 3.29 0.77 -23.21
C LEU A 60 3.36 0.03 -21.86
N ARG A 61 2.29 0.06 -21.05
CA ARG A 61 2.23 -0.64 -19.75
C ARG A 61 2.38 -2.14 -19.87
N LEU A 62 1.81 -2.72 -20.92
CA LEU A 62 1.88 -4.15 -21.19
C LEU A 62 3.17 -4.56 -21.92
N GLY A 63 4.03 -3.61 -22.29
CA GLY A 63 5.24 -3.86 -23.08
C GLY A 63 4.93 -4.49 -24.44
N LEU A 64 3.78 -4.18 -25.03
CA LEU A 64 3.37 -4.74 -26.31
C LEU A 64 4.10 -4.03 -27.46
N PRO A 65 4.61 -4.77 -28.47
CA PRO A 65 5.20 -4.14 -29.65
C PRO A 65 4.15 -3.32 -30.41
N GLU A 66 4.58 -2.26 -31.09
CA GLU A 66 3.73 -1.31 -31.82
C GLU A 66 2.77 -1.99 -32.81
N ARG A 67 3.21 -3.09 -33.45
CA ARG A 67 2.39 -3.87 -34.39
C ARG A 67 1.26 -4.68 -33.74
N THR A 68 1.16 -4.69 -32.41
CA THR A 68 0.20 -5.53 -31.66
C THR A 68 -1.04 -4.76 -31.20
N VAL A 69 -1.18 -3.49 -31.58
CA VAL A 69 -2.34 -2.64 -31.22
C VAL A 69 -3.67 -3.30 -31.63
N SER A 70 -3.68 -4.11 -32.69
CA SER A 70 -4.85 -4.88 -33.13
C SER A 70 -5.39 -5.89 -32.10
N LYS A 71 -4.61 -6.26 -31.06
CA LYS A 71 -5.05 -7.13 -29.96
C LYS A 71 -5.61 -6.36 -28.76
N VAL A 72 -5.61 -5.03 -28.80
CA VAL A 72 -6.14 -4.14 -27.78
C VAL A 72 -7.39 -3.49 -28.33
N ARG A 73 -8.54 -3.66 -27.66
CA ARG A 73 -9.81 -3.08 -28.12
C ARG A 73 -10.57 -2.40 -27.00
N ILE A 74 -11.10 -1.21 -27.26
CA ILE A 74 -12.11 -0.61 -26.39
C ILE A 74 -13.38 -1.44 -26.51
N THR A 75 -13.89 -1.91 -25.38
CA THR A 75 -15.10 -2.76 -25.31
C THR A 75 -16.29 -2.01 -24.74
N ARG A 76 -16.04 -0.99 -23.92
CA ARG A 76 -17.09 -0.18 -23.32
C ARG A 76 -16.59 1.23 -23.06
N VAL A 77 -17.45 2.21 -23.31
CA VAL A 77 -17.27 3.59 -22.85
C VAL A 77 -18.54 3.99 -22.11
N ALA A 78 -18.39 4.50 -20.89
CA ALA A 78 -19.49 5.01 -20.09
C ALA A 78 -19.17 6.46 -19.69
N LYS A 79 -20.12 7.38 -19.92
CA LYS A 79 -19.99 8.76 -19.42
C LYS A 79 -20.10 8.74 -17.90
N LEU A 80 -19.19 9.43 -17.21
CA LEU A 80 -19.27 9.62 -15.76
C LEU A 80 -20.00 10.93 -15.48
N ALA A 81 -20.96 10.88 -14.56
CA ALA A 81 -21.52 12.10 -14.00
C ALA A 81 -20.45 12.81 -13.18
N ASP A 82 -20.37 14.14 -13.31
CA ASP A 82 -19.58 14.95 -12.39
C ASP A 82 -20.49 15.30 -11.19
N PRO A 83 -20.35 14.65 -10.03
CA PRO A 83 -21.18 14.95 -8.88
C PRO A 83 -20.95 16.37 -8.35
N ASN A 84 -19.84 17.02 -8.72
CA ASN A 84 -19.41 18.31 -8.20
C ASN A 84 -19.52 19.44 -9.23
N SER A 85 -20.20 19.23 -10.37
CA SER A 85 -20.37 20.29 -11.36
C SER A 85 -21.25 21.40 -10.79
N GLN A 86 -20.61 22.46 -10.27
CA GLN A 86 -21.28 23.71 -10.00
C GLN A 86 -21.75 24.33 -11.33
N PRO A 87 -22.92 25.00 -11.37
CA PRO A 87 -23.51 25.50 -12.61
C PRO A 87 -22.70 26.60 -13.32
N THR A 88 -21.63 27.11 -12.71
CA THR A 88 -20.86 28.27 -13.21
C THR A 88 -19.55 27.92 -13.92
N THR A 89 -19.09 26.66 -13.88
CA THR A 89 -17.88 26.22 -14.59
C THR A 89 -18.25 25.27 -15.73
N THR A 90 -17.59 25.45 -16.89
CA THR A 90 -17.76 24.52 -18.02
C THR A 90 -17.51 23.09 -17.54
N PRO A 91 -18.53 22.20 -17.56
CA PRO A 91 -18.42 20.90 -16.94
C PRO A 91 -17.34 20.09 -17.65
N THR A 92 -16.39 19.57 -16.88
CA THR A 92 -15.35 18.71 -17.44
C THR A 92 -15.98 17.35 -17.75
N LEU A 93 -16.11 17.04 -19.04
CA LEU A 93 -16.63 15.74 -19.46
C LEU A 93 -15.65 14.63 -19.06
N LYS A 94 -16.15 13.61 -18.36
CA LYS A 94 -15.41 12.43 -17.92
C LYS A 94 -16.03 11.16 -18.50
N TRP A 95 -15.19 10.19 -18.83
CA TRP A 95 -15.58 8.87 -19.32
C TRP A 95 -14.81 7.79 -18.58
N GLN A 96 -15.49 6.68 -18.28
CA GLN A 96 -14.88 5.42 -17.91
C GLN A 96 -14.77 4.56 -19.16
N VAL A 97 -13.54 4.21 -19.53
CA VAL A 97 -13.21 3.45 -20.74
C VAL A 97 -12.71 2.08 -20.31
N THR A 98 -13.37 1.02 -20.78
CA THR A 98 -12.94 -0.37 -20.55
C THR A 98 -12.31 -0.93 -21.81
N VAL A 99 -11.07 -1.38 -21.70
CA VAL A 99 -10.24 -1.92 -22.77
C VAL A 99 -9.96 -3.38 -22.49
N GLN A 100 -10.10 -4.25 -23.48
CA GLN A 100 -9.74 -5.66 -23.36
C GLN A 100 -8.37 -5.88 -24.00
N ALA A 101 -7.44 -6.44 -23.22
CA ALA A 101 -6.09 -6.81 -23.70
C ALA A 101 -5.53 -7.98 -22.88
N ALA A 102 -4.83 -8.89 -23.54
CA ALA A 102 -4.19 -10.06 -22.91
C ALA A 102 -5.14 -10.91 -22.03
N GLY A 103 -6.41 -11.03 -22.43
CA GLY A 103 -7.42 -11.77 -21.67
C GLY A 103 -7.94 -11.07 -20.40
N GLN A 104 -7.59 -9.81 -20.19
CA GLN A 104 -7.99 -9.02 -19.03
C GLN A 104 -8.68 -7.71 -19.46
N SER A 105 -9.50 -7.17 -18.55
CA SER A 105 -10.17 -5.89 -18.72
C SER A 105 -9.41 -4.80 -17.95
N TRP A 106 -9.14 -3.70 -18.63
CA TRP A 106 -8.39 -2.54 -18.16
C TRP A 106 -9.31 -1.34 -18.18
N VAL A 107 -9.35 -0.60 -17.09
CA VAL A 107 -10.25 0.54 -16.91
C VAL A 107 -9.44 1.82 -16.82
N TYR A 108 -9.87 2.81 -17.58
CA TYR A 108 -9.32 4.15 -17.63
C TYR A 108 -10.40 5.17 -17.32
N ILE A 109 -10.02 6.24 -16.65
CA ILE A 109 -10.81 7.47 -16.52
C ILE A 109 -10.21 8.49 -17.46
N ALA A 110 -10.95 8.89 -18.48
CA ALA A 110 -10.54 9.89 -19.46
C ALA A 110 -11.35 11.17 -19.24
N SER A 111 -10.73 12.34 -19.40
CA SER A 111 -11.42 13.62 -19.30
C SER A 111 -10.92 14.65 -20.29
N GLN A 112 -11.80 15.56 -20.71
CA GLN A 112 -11.42 16.68 -21.54
C GLN A 112 -10.60 17.72 -20.72
N PRO A 113 -9.61 18.39 -21.33
CA PRO A 113 -9.30 18.43 -22.75
C PRO A 113 -8.35 17.31 -23.26
N GLY A 114 -8.04 16.28 -22.49
CA GLY A 114 -7.13 15.24 -22.99
C GLY A 114 -6.39 14.40 -21.95
N THR A 115 -6.83 14.40 -20.70
CA THR A 115 -6.19 13.67 -19.61
C THR A 115 -6.73 12.25 -19.54
N ILE A 116 -5.85 11.28 -19.32
CA ILE A 116 -6.21 9.88 -19.09
C ILE A 116 -5.55 9.41 -17.80
N ASN A 117 -6.29 8.69 -16.98
CA ASN A 117 -5.83 8.14 -15.72
C ASN A 117 -6.18 6.65 -15.70
N PHE A 118 -5.17 5.79 -15.56
CA PHE A 118 -5.39 4.37 -15.37
C PHE A 118 -6.07 4.13 -14.02
N ALA A 119 -7.13 3.31 -13.98
CA ALA A 119 -7.92 3.01 -12.79
C ALA A 119 -7.59 1.58 -12.27
N PRO A 120 -6.50 1.39 -11.51
CA PRO A 120 -6.00 0.09 -11.11
C PRO A 120 -6.98 -0.72 -10.26
N VAL A 121 -7.81 -0.10 -9.42
CA VAL A 121 -8.74 -0.86 -8.56
C VAL A 121 -9.86 -1.51 -9.39
N GLU A 122 -10.36 -0.79 -10.39
CA GLU A 122 -11.37 -1.24 -11.33
C GLU A 122 -10.78 -2.22 -12.35
N SER A 123 -9.51 -2.06 -12.71
CA SER A 123 -8.76 -2.94 -13.61
C SER A 123 -8.26 -4.24 -12.97
N MET A 124 -8.34 -4.35 -11.65
CA MET A 124 -7.79 -5.49 -10.92
C MET A 124 -8.57 -6.78 -11.23
N PRO A 125 -7.89 -7.86 -11.66
CA PRO A 125 -8.54 -9.12 -12.00
C PRO A 125 -9.36 -9.69 -10.82
N PRO A 126 -10.54 -10.30 -11.07
CA PRO A 126 -11.34 -10.93 -10.00
C PRO A 126 -10.56 -11.95 -9.17
N ILE A 127 -9.66 -12.72 -9.81
CA ILE A 127 -8.80 -13.70 -9.13
C ILE A 127 -7.87 -13.05 -8.09
N VAL A 128 -7.36 -11.85 -8.38
CA VAL A 128 -6.52 -11.07 -7.46
C VAL A 128 -7.33 -10.60 -6.26
N LYS A 129 -8.55 -10.08 -6.48
CA LYS A 129 -9.46 -9.68 -5.40
C LYS A 129 -9.83 -10.87 -4.50
N ALA A 130 -10.16 -12.02 -5.10
CA ALA A 130 -10.46 -13.25 -4.36
C ALA A 130 -9.27 -13.75 -3.53
N ALA A 131 -8.07 -13.75 -4.10
CA ALA A 131 -6.86 -14.14 -3.38
C ALA A 131 -6.55 -13.20 -2.21
N LEU A 132 -6.75 -11.88 -2.39
CA LEU A 132 -6.56 -10.89 -1.34
C LEU A 132 -7.59 -11.05 -0.22
N ALA A 133 -8.87 -11.17 -0.56
CA ALA A 133 -9.95 -11.38 0.41
C ALA A 133 -9.70 -12.64 1.26
N LYS A 134 -9.30 -13.75 0.62
CA LYS A 134 -8.92 -14.99 1.29
C LYS A 134 -7.78 -14.79 2.30
N ARG A 135 -6.75 -14.00 1.96
CA ARG A 135 -5.62 -13.72 2.88
C ARG A 135 -6.01 -12.86 4.07
N LEU A 136 -6.97 -11.97 3.87
CA LEU A 136 -7.51 -11.12 4.91
C LEU A 136 -8.58 -11.83 5.76
N GLY A 137 -9.02 -13.03 5.35
CA GLY A 137 -10.07 -13.76 6.04
C GLY A 137 -11.44 -13.09 5.94
N ILE A 138 -11.72 -12.39 4.83
CA ILE A 138 -12.99 -11.68 4.58
C ILE A 138 -13.61 -12.12 3.24
N ALA A 139 -14.90 -11.83 3.04
CA ALA A 139 -15.54 -12.07 1.75
C ALA A 139 -15.11 -11.03 0.69
N VAL A 140 -15.20 -11.39 -0.59
CA VAL A 140 -14.84 -10.47 -1.70
C VAL A 140 -15.67 -9.19 -1.70
N PRO A 141 -16.99 -9.20 -1.45
CA PRO A 141 -17.78 -7.96 -1.35
C PRO A 141 -17.35 -7.03 -0.20
N ASP A 142 -16.80 -7.60 0.88
CA ASP A 142 -16.33 -6.84 2.04
C ASP A 142 -14.91 -6.28 1.86
N LEU A 143 -14.23 -6.68 0.78
CA LEU A 143 -12.88 -6.21 0.47
C LEU A 143 -12.92 -4.74 0.01
N ARG A 144 -12.48 -3.85 0.90
CA ARG A 144 -12.37 -2.42 0.60
C ARG A 144 -10.93 -2.07 0.21
N ILE A 145 -10.70 -1.86 -1.08
CA ILE A 145 -9.41 -1.42 -1.62
C ILE A 145 -9.32 0.10 -1.56
N LYS A 146 -8.32 0.57 -0.82
CA LYS A 146 -8.00 1.99 -0.65
C LYS A 146 -7.30 2.53 -1.90
N ALA A 147 -6.19 1.90 -2.26
CA ALA A 147 -5.44 2.23 -3.45
C ALA A 147 -4.86 0.95 -4.06
N ALA A 148 -4.65 0.97 -5.36
CA ALA A 148 -3.93 -0.08 -6.06
C ALA A 148 -2.95 0.55 -7.05
N GLN A 149 -1.90 -0.17 -7.39
CA GLN A 149 -0.93 0.27 -8.38
C GLN A 149 -0.47 -0.94 -9.19
N LEU A 150 -0.56 -0.85 -10.50
CA LEU A 150 0.04 -1.82 -11.41
C LEU A 150 1.56 -1.65 -11.33
N THR A 151 2.24 -2.76 -11.10
CA THR A 151 3.70 -2.84 -11.11
C THR A 151 4.15 -3.70 -12.26
N THR A 152 5.28 -3.33 -12.86
CA THR A 152 5.93 -4.12 -13.89
C THR A 152 7.32 -4.45 -13.40
N ARG A 153 7.77 -5.69 -13.66
CA ARG A 153 9.15 -6.08 -13.40
C ARG A 153 9.69 -6.83 -14.59
N MET A 154 10.98 -6.65 -14.84
CA MET A 154 11.68 -7.49 -15.80
C MET A 154 11.72 -8.91 -15.24
N ARG A 155 11.33 -9.89 -16.05
CA ARG A 155 11.48 -11.30 -15.77
C ARG A 155 12.98 -11.59 -15.73
N GLU A 156 13.45 -12.03 -14.57
CA GLU A 156 14.81 -12.55 -14.45
C GLU A 156 14.91 -13.80 -15.31
N CYS A 157 15.79 -13.74 -16.31
CA CYS A 157 16.13 -14.88 -17.13
C CYS A 157 17.38 -15.53 -16.53
N PRO A 158 17.31 -16.81 -16.10
CA PRO A 158 18.51 -17.55 -15.74
C PRO A 158 19.53 -17.43 -16.86
N SER A 159 20.81 -17.23 -16.52
CA SER A 159 21.89 -17.00 -17.48
C SER A 159 22.05 -18.12 -18.52
N ASN A 160 21.43 -19.27 -18.29
CA ASN A 160 21.45 -20.47 -19.12
C ASN A 160 20.09 -20.82 -19.75
N ALA A 161 19.05 -19.98 -19.61
CA ALA A 161 17.74 -20.23 -20.18
C ALA A 161 17.52 -19.42 -21.46
N ASN A 162 17.01 -20.06 -22.52
CA ASN A 162 16.49 -19.40 -23.73
C ASN A 162 15.15 -18.68 -23.46
N CYS A 163 15.05 -17.94 -22.36
CA CYS A 163 13.88 -17.10 -22.14
C CYS A 163 14.14 -15.71 -22.72
N LEU A 164 13.14 -15.20 -23.42
CA LEU A 164 13.15 -13.82 -23.85
C LEU A 164 12.91 -12.93 -22.62
N PRO A 165 13.68 -11.83 -22.46
CA PRO A 165 13.37 -10.82 -21.46
C PRO A 165 11.94 -10.36 -21.69
N GLY A 166 11.14 -10.39 -20.63
CA GLY A 166 9.73 -10.00 -20.67
C GLY A 166 9.34 -9.30 -19.39
N TYR A 167 8.17 -8.67 -19.38
CA TYR A 167 7.65 -8.05 -18.17
C TYR A 167 6.67 -8.97 -17.46
N ILE A 168 6.77 -9.04 -16.13
CA ILE A 168 5.77 -9.65 -15.27
C ILE A 168 4.95 -8.52 -14.67
N LEU A 169 3.63 -8.62 -14.83
CA LEU A 169 2.67 -7.68 -14.27
C LEU A 169 2.28 -8.10 -12.85
N GLY A 170 2.20 -7.12 -11.97
CA GLY A 170 1.82 -7.29 -10.58
C GLY A 170 0.98 -6.16 -10.04
N TRP A 171 0.49 -6.35 -8.83
CA TRP A 171 -0.34 -5.40 -8.13
C TRP A 171 0.25 -5.13 -6.75
N ARG A 172 0.46 -3.84 -6.48
CA ARG A 172 0.59 -3.28 -5.13
C ARG A 172 -0.81 -2.88 -4.69
N ILE A 173 -1.25 -3.36 -3.54
CA ILE A 173 -2.62 -3.16 -3.07
C ILE A 173 -2.59 -2.71 -1.62
N LEU A 174 -3.23 -1.56 -1.37
CA LEU A 174 -3.48 -1.02 -0.03
C LEU A 174 -4.98 -1.15 0.26
N THR A 175 -5.32 -1.70 1.42
CA THR A 175 -6.71 -1.97 1.81
C THR A 175 -7.10 -1.13 3.02
N PHE A 176 -8.39 -0.86 3.20
CA PHE A 176 -8.87 -0.25 4.44
C PHE A 176 -8.82 -1.22 5.63
N ASN A 177 -8.90 -2.52 5.38
CA ASN A 177 -8.93 -3.57 6.41
C ASN A 177 -7.55 -3.87 7.01
N SER A 178 -6.47 -3.39 6.41
CA SER A 178 -5.10 -3.67 6.84
C SER A 178 -4.15 -2.55 6.40
N PRO A 179 -3.27 -2.05 7.30
CA PRO A 179 -2.24 -1.06 6.95
C PRO A 179 -1.08 -1.67 6.16
N LYS A 180 -1.03 -3.00 6.03
CA LYS A 180 0.02 -3.72 5.29
C LYS A 180 -0.19 -3.57 3.78
N LEU A 181 0.91 -3.34 3.06
CA LEU A 181 0.94 -3.40 1.61
C LEU A 181 0.92 -4.85 1.14
N PHE A 182 0.07 -5.16 0.17
CA PHE A 182 0.04 -6.47 -0.48
C PHE A 182 0.66 -6.40 -1.87
N ASN A 183 1.65 -7.26 -2.11
CA ASN A 183 2.26 -7.47 -3.42
C ASN A 183 1.80 -8.82 -3.97
N VAL A 184 1.13 -8.80 -5.12
CA VAL A 184 0.60 -10.01 -5.77
C VAL A 184 0.83 -10.00 -7.28
N ASP A 185 1.00 -11.18 -7.88
CA ASP A 185 1.08 -11.31 -9.33
C ASP A 185 -0.32 -11.23 -9.98
N ALA A 186 -0.39 -11.36 -11.30
CA ALA A 186 -1.65 -11.36 -12.05
C ALA A 186 -2.60 -12.50 -11.68
N GLN A 187 -2.12 -13.55 -11.01
CA GLN A 187 -2.88 -14.71 -10.54
C GLN A 187 -3.27 -14.59 -9.06
N GLY A 188 -2.87 -13.52 -8.38
CA GLY A 188 -3.15 -13.32 -6.97
C GLY A 188 -2.21 -14.11 -6.04
N ASN A 189 -1.14 -14.72 -6.54
CA ASN A 189 -0.12 -15.35 -5.70
C ASN A 189 0.73 -14.29 -5.01
N ARG A 190 1.36 -14.66 -3.88
CA ARG A 190 2.17 -13.69 -3.14
C ARG A 190 3.41 -13.45 -3.97
N TRP A 191 3.63 -12.18 -4.30
CA TRP A 191 4.83 -11.81 -5.02
C TRP A 191 6.04 -12.08 -4.12
N ARG A 192 6.89 -13.05 -4.50
CA ARG A 192 8.16 -13.31 -3.81
C ARG A 192 9.25 -12.54 -4.53
N ASN A 193 9.74 -11.48 -3.88
CA ASN A 193 11.02 -10.90 -4.23
C ASN A 193 12.07 -11.81 -3.59
N GLU A 194 12.47 -12.85 -4.30
CA GLU A 194 13.51 -13.77 -3.86
C GLU A 194 14.88 -13.17 -4.21
N TRP A 195 15.24 -12.11 -3.47
CA TRP A 195 16.60 -11.59 -3.50
C TRP A 195 17.51 -12.61 -2.80
N GLN A 196 18.24 -13.38 -3.60
CA GLN A 196 19.27 -14.29 -3.12
C GLN A 196 20.55 -13.51 -2.83
N GLU A 197 20.64 -12.93 -1.62
CA GLU A 197 21.91 -12.40 -1.14
C GLU A 197 22.77 -13.55 -0.61
N ARG A 198 24.02 -13.66 -1.09
CA ARG A 198 24.91 -14.80 -0.80
C ARG A 198 25.82 -14.60 0.40
N THR A 199 25.78 -13.45 1.09
CA THR A 199 26.78 -13.09 2.11
C THR A 199 26.24 -13.05 3.53
N SER A 200 27.02 -13.67 4.42
CA SER A 200 26.88 -13.72 5.88
C SER A 200 26.72 -12.32 6.49
N SER A 201 25.67 -12.14 7.28
CA SER A 201 25.27 -10.88 7.89
C SER A 201 25.50 -10.85 9.38
N ALA A 202 26.73 -10.71 9.90
CA ALA A 202 27.01 -10.48 11.34
C ALA A 202 26.13 -11.30 12.32
N GLY A 203 25.81 -12.56 11.99
CA GLY A 203 24.91 -13.43 12.75
C GLY A 203 23.39 -13.23 12.56
N LEU A 204 22.92 -12.20 11.84
CA LEU A 204 21.52 -12.03 11.43
C LEU A 204 21.16 -13.12 10.40
N PRO A 205 20.13 -13.96 10.65
CA PRO A 205 19.67 -14.95 9.69
C PRO A 205 19.33 -14.33 8.32
N LEU A 206 19.78 -14.97 7.24
CA LEU A 206 19.54 -14.52 5.87
C LEU A 206 18.06 -14.23 5.58
N PRO A 207 17.07 -15.07 6.01
CA PRO A 207 15.66 -14.76 5.80
C PRO A 207 15.21 -13.41 6.38
N LEU A 208 15.82 -12.97 7.49
CA LEU A 208 15.50 -11.70 8.15
C LEU A 208 16.17 -10.52 7.48
N LYS A 209 17.42 -10.68 7.07
CA LYS A 209 18.10 -9.71 6.21
C LYS A 209 17.28 -9.46 4.94
N SER A 210 16.89 -10.53 4.23
CA SER A 210 16.07 -10.44 3.03
C SER A 210 14.69 -9.83 3.31
N ALA A 211 14.09 -10.08 4.47
CA ALA A 211 12.83 -9.46 4.86
C ALA A 211 12.97 -7.95 5.06
N VAL A 212 14.02 -7.48 5.73
CA VAL A 212 14.32 -6.04 5.90
C VAL A 212 14.56 -5.38 4.53
N MET A 213 15.39 -5.98 3.68
CA MET A 213 15.67 -5.45 2.35
C MET A 213 14.40 -5.38 1.51
N ARG A 214 13.53 -6.40 1.60
CA ARG A 214 12.23 -6.40 0.92
C ARG A 214 11.32 -5.28 1.43
N ASP A 215 11.26 -5.03 2.73
CA ASP A 215 10.45 -3.91 3.26
C ASP A 215 10.96 -2.56 2.75
N VAL A 216 12.29 -2.35 2.68
CA VAL A 216 12.88 -1.13 2.10
C VAL A 216 12.53 -0.99 0.62
N ILE A 217 12.63 -2.07 -0.16
CA ILE A 217 12.27 -2.07 -1.59
C ILE A 217 10.78 -1.79 -1.78
N ASP A 218 9.92 -2.43 -0.99
CA ASP A 218 8.48 -2.31 -1.10
C ASP A 218 7.98 -0.90 -0.75
N ARG A 219 8.78 -0.09 -0.05
CA ARG A 219 8.52 1.33 0.20
C ARG A 219 8.79 2.21 -1.02
N LEU A 220 9.73 1.82 -1.87
CA LEU A 220 10.15 2.62 -3.01
C LEU A 220 9.22 2.38 -4.21
N VAL A 221 8.92 3.45 -4.93
CA VAL A 221 8.22 3.36 -6.21
C VAL A 221 9.26 3.09 -7.29
N GLY A 222 9.51 1.81 -7.59
CA GLY A 222 10.41 1.39 -8.67
C GLY A 222 11.67 0.66 -8.21
N ILE A 223 12.69 0.64 -9.09
CA ILE A 223 13.98 0.00 -8.79
C ILE A 223 14.72 0.89 -7.78
N PRO A 224 15.13 0.38 -6.62
CA PRO A 224 15.85 1.17 -5.63
C PRO A 224 17.16 1.70 -6.23
N PRO A 225 17.38 3.03 -6.27
CA PRO A 225 18.72 3.52 -6.51
C PRO A 225 19.58 3.19 -5.29
N ASN A 226 20.72 2.54 -5.50
CA ASN A 226 21.78 2.39 -4.50
C ASN A 226 21.31 1.79 -3.16
N LEU A 227 20.58 0.67 -3.20
CA LEU A 227 20.21 -0.07 -1.99
C LEU A 227 21.48 -0.65 -1.32
N LEU A 228 21.84 -0.11 -0.17
CA LEU A 228 23.08 -0.43 0.54
C LEU A 228 22.80 -0.78 2.00
N VAL A 229 23.33 -1.91 2.46
CA VAL A 229 23.38 -2.22 3.90
C VAL A 229 24.55 -1.45 4.51
N LEU A 230 24.25 -0.42 5.30
CA LEU A 230 25.26 0.41 5.98
C LEU A 230 25.92 -0.32 7.15
N GLY A 231 25.19 -1.24 7.78
CA GLY A 231 25.71 -2.04 8.88
C GLY A 231 24.65 -2.93 9.51
N ILE A 232 25.12 -4.04 10.07
CA ILE A 232 24.34 -4.96 10.87
C ILE A 232 25.14 -5.21 12.13
N LYS A 233 24.53 -4.98 13.30
CA LYS A 233 25.17 -5.29 14.58
C LYS A 233 24.22 -5.97 15.55
N PRO A 234 24.67 -7.00 16.28
CA PRO A 234 23.90 -7.55 17.38
C PRO A 234 23.75 -6.48 18.47
N ILE A 235 22.57 -6.42 19.10
CA ILE A 235 22.27 -5.43 20.12
C ILE A 235 21.27 -5.99 21.13
N THR A 236 21.35 -5.51 22.36
CA THR A 236 20.31 -5.68 23.38
C THR A 236 19.71 -4.32 23.70
N TRP A 237 18.39 -4.21 23.68
CA TRP A 237 17.70 -2.95 23.94
C TRP A 237 16.55 -3.14 24.92
N SER A 238 16.10 -2.04 25.51
CA SER A 238 14.79 -1.94 26.15
C SER A 238 14.12 -0.71 25.56
N PHE A 239 12.79 -0.68 25.54
CA PHE A 239 12.07 0.53 25.12
C PHE A 239 12.17 1.66 26.16
N CYS A 240 12.77 1.39 27.33
CA CYS A 240 12.52 2.09 28.59
C CYS A 240 13.83 2.41 29.31
N GLY A 241 14.54 3.39 28.78
CA GLY A 241 15.77 3.88 29.38
C GLY A 241 16.46 4.87 28.46
N GLY A 242 16.89 6.01 28.99
CA GLY A 242 17.60 7.03 28.22
C GLY A 242 19.00 6.58 27.80
N GLY A 243 19.35 6.83 26.53
CA GLY A 243 20.71 6.79 25.96
C GLY A 243 21.00 5.67 24.95
N GLY A 244 21.59 6.01 23.79
CA GLY A 244 22.24 5.10 22.84
C GLY A 244 21.44 4.68 21.60
N ASP A 245 21.94 3.65 20.89
CA ASP A 245 21.33 2.99 19.71
C ASP A 245 20.08 2.17 20.09
N ARG A 246 19.06 2.80 20.67
CA ARG A 246 17.84 2.14 21.12
C ARG A 246 16.67 2.48 20.20
N PRO A 247 15.68 1.58 20.05
CA PRO A 247 14.47 1.92 19.33
C PRO A 247 13.73 3.07 20.02
N THR A 248 13.05 3.86 19.23
CA THR A 248 12.13 4.90 19.70
C THR A 248 11.06 4.29 20.59
N PRO A 249 10.82 4.86 21.79
CA PRO A 249 9.79 4.37 22.69
C PRO A 249 8.40 4.37 22.05
N PRO A 250 7.53 3.39 22.36
CA PRO A 250 6.15 3.42 21.92
C PRO A 250 5.40 4.61 22.53
N LEU A 251 4.39 5.08 21.79
CA LEU A 251 3.62 6.31 22.06
C LEU A 251 2.90 6.29 23.41
N MET A 252 2.40 5.12 23.83
CA MET A 252 1.64 4.92 25.06
C MET A 252 1.98 3.59 25.72
N GLY A 253 2.00 3.59 27.04
CA GLY A 253 2.07 2.38 27.86
C GLY A 253 3.06 2.48 29.01
N ILE A 254 2.90 1.58 29.98
CA ILE A 254 3.95 1.26 30.94
C ILE A 254 5.12 0.79 30.10
N CYS A 255 6.19 1.57 30.15
CA CYS A 255 7.38 1.18 29.45
C CYS A 255 7.95 -0.05 30.17
N HIS A 256 7.78 -1.23 29.56
CA HIS A 256 8.32 -2.47 30.09
C HIS A 256 9.85 -2.44 30.04
N THR A 257 10.48 -2.59 31.20
CA THR A 257 11.94 -2.73 31.36
C THR A 257 12.49 -4.06 30.80
N MET A 258 11.68 -4.79 30.03
CA MET A 258 12.08 -6.01 29.34
C MET A 258 13.21 -5.70 28.36
N LYS A 259 14.25 -6.53 28.43
CA LYS A 259 15.38 -6.49 27.50
C LYS A 259 15.10 -7.43 26.32
N TYR A 260 15.18 -6.88 25.13
CA TYR A 260 15.10 -7.59 23.87
C TYR A 260 16.51 -7.76 23.33
N SER A 261 16.81 -8.93 22.78
CA SER A 261 18.05 -9.18 22.06
C SER A 261 17.76 -9.38 20.57
N GLY A 262 18.71 -9.02 19.73
CA GLY A 262 18.52 -9.08 18.28
C GLY A 262 19.57 -8.30 17.52
N TRP A 263 19.16 -7.65 16.43
CA TRP A 263 20.06 -6.90 15.56
C TRP A 263 19.52 -5.51 15.27
N GLN A 264 20.42 -4.54 15.20
CA GLN A 264 20.15 -3.27 14.53
C GLN A 264 20.70 -3.38 13.10
N MET A 265 19.83 -3.18 12.11
CA MET A 265 20.21 -3.15 10.70
C MET A 265 19.95 -1.75 10.15
N ARG A 266 20.99 -1.12 9.61
CA ARG A 266 20.91 0.19 8.95
C ARG A 266 20.98 -0.03 7.45
N VAL A 267 19.96 0.44 6.74
CA VAL A 267 19.86 0.32 5.28
C VAL A 267 19.71 1.71 4.67
N GLN A 268 20.38 1.96 3.57
CA GLN A 268 20.22 3.17 2.79
C GLN A 268 19.64 2.82 1.43
N SER A 269 18.72 3.63 0.94
CA SER A 269 18.32 3.62 -0.46
C SER A 269 18.05 5.04 -0.93
N GLY A 270 18.74 5.43 -2.00
CA GLY A 270 18.81 6.83 -2.42
C GLY A 270 19.25 7.74 -1.27
N GLY A 271 18.43 8.77 -1.00
CA GLY A 271 18.63 9.72 0.10
C GLY A 271 18.00 9.32 1.44
N VAL A 272 17.36 8.15 1.54
CA VAL A 272 16.66 7.72 2.76
C VAL A 272 17.47 6.66 3.50
N ARG A 273 17.59 6.83 4.81
CA ARG A 273 18.20 5.86 5.72
C ARG A 273 17.11 5.23 6.57
N TYR A 274 17.12 3.91 6.66
CA TYR A 274 16.22 3.13 7.49
C TYR A 274 17.02 2.47 8.61
N VAL A 275 16.48 2.50 9.82
CA VAL A 275 17.01 1.80 10.99
C VAL A 275 15.99 0.76 11.41
N TYR A 276 16.35 -0.52 11.31
CA TYR A 276 15.51 -1.62 11.75
C TYR A 276 16.04 -2.21 13.04
N TYR A 277 15.13 -2.57 13.94
CA TYR A 277 15.41 -3.47 15.05
C TYR A 277 14.75 -4.80 14.76
N VAL A 278 15.56 -5.84 14.63
CA VAL A 278 15.12 -7.19 14.33
C VAL A 278 15.23 -8.01 15.60
N GLN A 279 14.11 -8.35 16.21
CA GLN A 279 14.10 -9.14 17.44
C GLN A 279 14.52 -10.58 17.14
N ARG A 280 15.42 -11.11 17.97
CA ARG A 280 15.71 -12.55 18.02
C ARG A 280 14.54 -13.22 18.73
N SER A 281 13.80 -14.05 18.00
CA SER A 281 12.64 -14.78 18.50
C SER A 281 12.63 -16.17 17.87
N ASP A 282 12.27 -17.17 18.67
CA ASP A 282 12.23 -18.56 18.21
C ASP A 282 11.02 -18.84 17.32
N ASN A 283 9.93 -18.06 17.46
CA ASN A 283 8.63 -18.37 16.87
C ASN A 283 8.12 -17.32 15.87
N GLU A 284 8.43 -16.04 16.07
CA GLU A 284 8.02 -14.97 15.15
C GLU A 284 9.07 -13.88 15.10
N ASN A 285 9.67 -13.69 13.93
CA ASN A 285 10.57 -12.59 13.71
C ASN A 285 9.78 -11.35 13.29
N SER A 286 9.72 -10.37 14.18
CA SER A 286 9.20 -9.04 13.86
C SER A 286 10.31 -8.19 13.28
N ILE A 287 10.06 -7.62 12.10
CA ILE A 287 10.84 -6.52 11.55
C ILE A 287 9.97 -5.27 11.58
N ALA A 288 10.47 -4.20 12.19
CA ALA A 288 9.84 -2.90 12.15
C ALA A 288 10.94 -1.83 12.04
N PRO A 289 10.83 -0.90 11.07
CA PRO A 289 11.73 0.23 11.06
C PRO A 289 11.37 1.18 12.19
N ASP A 290 12.39 1.70 12.85
CA ASP A 290 12.27 2.80 13.78
C ASP A 290 12.00 4.07 13.00
N GLY A 291 10.75 4.53 13.01
CA GLY A 291 10.34 5.68 12.22
C GLY A 291 11.07 6.96 12.59
N LEU A 292 11.34 7.22 13.87
CA LEU A 292 11.96 8.49 14.29
C LEU A 292 13.46 8.54 13.95
N GLN A 293 14.13 7.39 13.94
CA GLN A 293 15.52 7.29 13.47
C GLN A 293 15.64 7.21 11.94
N SER A 294 14.54 6.87 11.24
CA SER A 294 14.54 6.67 9.78
C SER A 294 13.98 7.86 9.00
N ILE A 295 13.14 8.69 9.61
CA ILE A 295 12.58 9.87 8.95
C ILE A 295 13.67 10.92 8.67
N PRO A 296 13.70 11.52 7.47
CA PRO A 296 14.63 12.60 7.17
C PRO A 296 14.43 13.80 8.12
N PRO A 297 15.51 14.44 8.62
CA PRO A 297 15.40 15.60 9.52
C PRO A 297 14.54 16.74 8.96
N ALA A 298 14.57 16.95 7.64
CA ALA A 298 13.74 17.95 6.96
C ALA A 298 12.24 17.70 7.17
N GLY A 299 11.81 16.43 7.18
CA GLY A 299 10.41 16.06 7.43
C GLY A 299 9.98 16.39 8.85
N LEU A 300 10.84 16.12 9.84
CA LEU A 300 10.59 16.47 11.25
C LEU A 300 10.48 17.99 11.44
N MET A 301 11.39 18.75 10.83
CA MET A 301 11.36 20.22 10.88
C MET A 301 10.07 20.79 10.30
N ARG A 302 9.63 20.31 9.12
CA ARG A 302 8.38 20.75 8.48
C ARG A 302 7.17 20.47 9.36
N VAL A 303 7.10 19.28 9.98
CA VAL A 303 6.02 18.94 10.91
C VAL A 303 6.03 19.89 12.11
N LYS A 304 7.19 20.15 12.72
CA LYS A 304 7.30 21.09 13.84
C LYS A 304 6.82 22.49 13.48
N GLN A 305 7.30 23.04 12.36
CA GLN A 305 6.92 24.37 11.88
C GLN A 305 5.42 24.48 11.62
N GLU A 306 4.82 23.48 10.97
CA GLU A 306 3.40 23.49 10.65
C GLU A 306 2.51 23.29 11.90
N ALA A 307 2.94 22.45 12.85
CA ALA A 307 2.26 22.27 14.13
C ALA A 307 2.34 23.53 14.99
N ALA A 308 3.52 24.15 15.07
CA ALA A 308 3.77 25.41 15.75
C ALA A 308 2.87 26.54 15.23
N ARG A 309 2.80 26.68 13.90
CA ARG A 309 1.92 27.64 13.22
C ARG A 309 0.45 27.41 13.57
N ARG A 310 -0.01 26.16 13.65
CA ARG A 310 -1.39 25.80 14.01
C ARG A 310 -1.69 26.03 15.49
N ALA A 311 -0.71 25.81 16.34
CA ALA A 311 -0.80 26.02 17.78
C ALA A 311 -0.58 27.48 18.21
N ASN A 312 -0.08 28.32 17.31
CA ASN A 312 0.37 29.68 17.58
C ASN A 312 1.42 29.75 18.72
N ILE A 313 2.43 28.88 18.65
CA ILE A 313 3.57 28.81 19.58
C ILE A 313 4.89 28.66 18.80
N PRO A 314 6.06 28.86 19.42
CA PRO A 314 7.36 28.53 18.83
C PRO A 314 7.50 27.04 18.49
N ASP A 315 8.25 26.71 17.43
CA ASP A 315 8.51 25.32 17.02
C ASP A 315 9.39 24.53 18.01
N THR A 316 10.14 25.22 18.86
CA THR A 316 10.86 24.65 20.00
C THR A 316 9.93 24.06 21.06
N GLU A 317 8.67 24.52 21.12
CA GLU A 317 7.63 23.98 22.01
C GLU A 317 6.89 22.78 21.39
N ILE A 318 7.17 22.44 20.11
CA ILE A 318 6.63 21.25 19.47
C ILE A 318 7.56 20.06 19.65
N GLN A 319 7.02 19.01 20.25
CA GLN A 319 7.68 17.73 20.42
C GLN A 319 7.12 16.72 19.43
N ILE A 320 8.00 15.93 18.80
CA ILE A 320 7.59 14.80 17.98
C ILE A 320 7.46 13.60 18.90
N GLN A 321 6.24 13.14 19.10
CA GLN A 321 5.94 12.07 20.03
C GLN A 321 6.16 10.70 19.39
N SER A 322 5.80 10.56 18.12
CA SER A 322 6.01 9.31 17.39
C SER A 322 6.19 9.54 15.90
N VAL A 323 6.85 8.58 15.28
CA VAL A 323 6.95 8.46 13.85
C VAL A 323 6.79 6.99 13.52
N SER A 324 5.82 6.67 12.67
CA SER A 324 5.58 5.31 12.22
C SER A 324 5.66 5.22 10.70
N PRO A 325 6.32 4.20 10.15
CA PRO A 325 6.27 3.91 8.73
C PRO A 325 4.83 3.62 8.28
N GLN A 326 4.36 4.24 7.20
CA GLN A 326 3.02 3.96 6.68
C GLN A 326 2.95 4.05 5.15
N TYR A 327 1.93 3.40 4.58
CA TYR A 327 1.54 3.54 3.18
C TYR A 327 0.25 4.34 3.10
N PHE A 328 0.20 5.27 2.17
CA PHE A 328 -0.92 6.17 1.91
C PHE A 328 -1.38 5.99 0.47
N ASP A 329 -2.61 6.40 0.19
CA ASP A 329 -3.03 6.68 -1.17
C ASP A 329 -2.31 7.94 -1.72
N ARG A 330 -2.51 8.27 -3.00
CA ARG A 330 -1.88 9.43 -3.64
C ARG A 330 -2.27 10.76 -2.99
N CYS A 331 -3.41 10.79 -2.29
CA CYS A 331 -3.95 11.94 -1.60
C CYS A 331 -3.56 11.97 -0.12
N TRP A 332 -2.55 11.20 0.26
CA TRP A 332 -1.98 11.17 1.60
C TRP A 332 -2.99 10.78 2.66
N ASP A 333 -4.03 10.00 2.33
CA ASP A 333 -5.10 9.62 3.26
C ASP A 333 -5.74 10.82 3.98
N VAL A 334 -5.59 12.04 3.45
CA VAL A 334 -6.21 13.22 4.05
C VAL A 334 -7.71 13.03 3.89
N PRO A 335 -8.51 13.25 4.94
CA PRO A 335 -9.97 13.22 4.85
C PRO A 335 -10.45 14.35 3.93
N SER A 336 -10.34 14.17 2.62
CA SER A 336 -10.99 15.03 1.65
C SER A 336 -12.45 14.58 1.55
N ALA A 337 -13.32 15.49 1.14
CA ALA A 337 -14.71 15.18 0.85
C ALA A 337 -14.86 14.17 -0.31
N ASP A 338 -13.77 13.84 -1.03
CA ASP A 338 -13.79 13.02 -2.24
C ASP A 338 -12.83 11.83 -2.12
N GLN A 339 -13.05 10.96 -1.12
CA GLN A 339 -12.43 9.62 -1.07
C GLN A 339 -12.78 8.75 -2.30
N THR A 340 -13.80 9.17 -3.05
CA THR A 340 -14.21 8.61 -4.34
C THR A 340 -13.37 9.10 -5.50
N ASN A 341 -12.46 10.07 -5.30
CA ASN A 341 -11.63 10.60 -6.37
C ASN A 341 -10.73 9.47 -6.90
N PRO A 342 -10.93 9.02 -8.16
CA PRO A 342 -10.14 7.94 -8.73
C PRO A 342 -8.65 8.29 -8.73
N ASP A 343 -8.28 9.56 -8.86
CA ASP A 343 -6.89 9.98 -8.91
C ASP A 343 -6.13 9.68 -7.61
N CYS A 344 -6.82 9.69 -6.46
CA CYS A 344 -6.23 9.32 -5.17
C CYS A 344 -5.86 7.83 -5.12
N ARG A 345 -6.68 6.97 -5.75
CA ARG A 345 -6.63 5.50 -5.62
C ARG A 345 -5.64 4.83 -6.57
N ASN A 346 -5.04 5.61 -7.47
CA ASN A 346 -4.24 5.10 -8.59
C ASN A 346 -2.75 4.89 -8.26
N GLU A 347 -2.32 5.34 -7.08
CA GLU A 347 -0.93 5.26 -6.65
C GLU A 347 -0.85 5.05 -5.14
N ILE A 348 0.14 4.27 -4.72
CA ILE A 348 0.44 4.04 -3.31
C ILE A 348 1.76 4.73 -2.99
N GLN A 349 1.73 5.63 -2.03
CA GLN A 349 2.89 6.35 -1.55
C GLN A 349 3.32 5.76 -0.22
N ALA A 350 4.60 5.45 -0.06
CA ALA A 350 5.13 5.19 1.27
C ALA A 350 5.56 6.51 1.92
N GLY A 351 5.60 6.52 3.24
CA GLY A 351 6.05 7.66 4.01
C GLY A 351 5.98 7.39 5.50
N TRP A 352 5.75 8.45 6.26
CA TRP A 352 5.79 8.45 7.71
C TRP A 352 4.52 9.10 8.26
N ALA A 353 3.82 8.42 9.15
CA ALA A 353 2.82 9.06 9.99
C ALA A 353 3.52 9.61 11.23
N VAL A 354 3.48 10.92 11.40
CA VAL A 354 4.16 11.67 12.45
C VAL A 354 3.12 12.28 13.38
N MET A 355 3.24 12.00 14.67
CA MET A 355 2.45 12.65 15.71
C MET A 355 3.30 13.73 16.38
N ALA A 356 2.84 14.97 16.28
CA ALA A 356 3.41 16.11 16.98
C ALA A 356 2.51 16.50 18.15
N VAL A 357 3.11 16.93 19.25
CA VAL A 357 2.40 17.44 20.43
C VAL A 357 3.01 18.77 20.90
N GLY A 358 2.19 19.63 21.48
CA GLY A 358 2.62 20.90 22.03
C GLY A 358 1.46 21.83 22.37
N GLY A 359 1.81 23.03 22.84
CA GLY A 359 0.85 24.08 23.21
C GLY A 359 0.26 23.91 24.60
N LYS A 360 -0.28 25.01 25.12
CA LYS A 360 -0.94 25.04 26.43
C LYS A 360 -2.33 24.40 26.30
N SER A 361 -2.54 23.31 27.02
CA SER A 361 -3.88 22.76 27.22
C SER A 361 -4.57 23.45 28.42
N PRO A 362 -5.91 23.51 28.44
CA PRO A 362 -6.65 23.88 29.65
C PRO A 362 -6.32 22.98 30.85
N SER A 363 -5.89 21.75 30.61
CA SER A 363 -5.39 20.85 31.66
C SER A 363 -3.86 20.80 31.66
N PRO A 364 -3.18 20.96 32.81
CA PRO A 364 -1.72 20.87 32.89
C PRO A 364 -1.18 19.48 32.50
N SER A 365 -2.05 18.46 32.42
CA SER A 365 -1.69 17.08 32.06
C SER A 365 -1.96 16.75 30.60
N MET A 366 -2.12 17.74 29.73
CA MET A 366 -2.54 17.52 28.34
C MET A 366 -1.78 18.46 27.38
N SER A 367 -1.53 17.99 26.16
CA SER A 367 -0.99 18.80 25.06
C SER A 367 -1.82 18.55 23.82
N ALA A 368 -1.99 19.59 22.99
CA ALA A 368 -2.68 19.42 21.73
C ALA A 368 -1.83 18.50 20.86
N SER A 369 -2.48 17.68 20.04
CA SER A 369 -1.80 16.73 19.17
C SER A 369 -2.25 16.89 17.73
N TRP A 370 -1.31 16.67 16.81
CA TRP A 370 -1.55 16.77 15.38
C TRP A 370 -0.89 15.59 14.68
N ILE A 371 -1.63 14.98 13.76
CA ILE A 371 -1.15 13.89 12.93
C ILE A 371 -0.83 14.43 11.54
N TYR A 372 0.37 14.09 11.08
CA TYR A 372 0.88 14.43 9.75
C TYR A 372 1.27 13.17 8.99
N HIS A 373 1.04 13.19 7.68
CA HIS A 373 1.68 12.25 6.78
C HIS A 373 2.82 12.95 6.04
N VAL A 374 3.99 12.34 6.09
CA VAL A 374 5.24 12.89 5.57
C VAL A 374 5.78 11.94 4.52
N SER A 375 6.23 12.49 3.39
CA SER A 375 6.91 11.73 2.33
C SER A 375 8.14 10.98 2.81
N LEU A 376 8.54 9.91 2.11
CA LEU A 376 9.77 9.19 2.40
C LEU A 376 10.99 10.12 2.47
N LEU A 377 11.06 11.13 1.59
CA LEU A 377 12.15 12.09 1.49
C LEU A 377 12.03 13.26 2.50
N GLY A 378 10.90 13.42 3.17
CA GLY A 378 10.65 14.52 4.09
C GLY A 378 10.50 15.89 3.42
N ASP A 379 10.33 15.93 2.09
CA ASP A 379 10.13 17.16 1.32
C ASP A 379 8.68 17.66 1.37
N GLN A 380 7.73 16.74 1.59
CA GLN A 380 6.31 17.03 1.80
C GLN A 380 5.82 16.55 3.17
N ALA A 381 4.99 17.37 3.82
CA ALA A 381 4.22 17.03 5.02
C ALA A 381 2.78 17.52 4.86
N LYS A 382 1.80 16.65 5.13
CA LYS A 382 0.37 16.93 5.01
C LYS A 382 -0.30 16.74 6.35
N PHE A 383 -1.03 17.75 6.81
CA PHE A 383 -1.87 17.66 7.99
C PHE A 383 -3.05 16.73 7.71
N VAL A 384 -3.32 15.81 8.62
CA VAL A 384 -4.38 14.81 8.50
C VAL A 384 -5.54 15.15 9.44
N GLN A 385 -5.23 15.25 10.73
CA GLN A 385 -6.20 15.55 11.76
C GLN A 385 -5.54 16.12 13.01
N ALA A 386 -6.32 16.88 13.78
CA ALA A 386 -6.00 17.17 15.16
C ALA A 386 -6.48 15.99 16.00
N GLY A 387 -5.61 15.48 16.88
CA GLY A 387 -6.00 14.46 17.83
C GLY A 387 -6.66 15.07 19.06
N SER A 388 -7.34 14.22 19.83
CA SER A 388 -7.67 14.54 21.21
C SER A 388 -6.39 14.80 22.01
N TRP A 389 -6.51 15.60 23.07
CA TRP A 389 -5.43 15.92 23.99
C TRP A 389 -4.64 14.66 24.41
N ALA A 390 -3.33 14.66 24.16
CA ALA A 390 -2.44 13.58 24.57
C ALA A 390 -1.78 13.96 25.91
N PRO A 391 -1.59 13.02 26.86
CA PRO A 391 -0.80 13.30 28.05
C PRO A 391 0.64 13.67 27.64
N PRO A 392 1.29 14.62 28.33
CA PRO A 392 2.67 14.97 28.04
C PRO A 392 3.55 13.74 28.18
N PRO A 393 4.65 13.63 27.40
CA PRO A 393 5.60 12.55 27.56
C PRO A 393 6.08 12.53 29.02
N MET A 394 5.93 11.39 29.68
CA MET A 394 6.39 11.26 31.08
C MET A 394 7.89 11.56 31.14
N PRO A 395 8.34 12.43 32.06
CA PRO A 395 9.76 12.66 32.24
C PRO A 395 10.43 11.32 32.53
N ALA A 396 11.60 11.09 31.90
CA ALA A 396 12.38 9.89 32.16
C ALA A 396 12.58 9.76 33.69
N PRO A 397 12.36 8.57 34.28
CA PRO A 397 12.53 8.40 35.72
C PRO A 397 13.93 8.86 36.10
N LEU A 398 14.00 9.80 37.05
CA LEU A 398 15.26 10.29 37.60
C LEU A 398 16.05 9.06 38.08
N ARG A 399 17.21 8.83 37.46
CA ARG A 399 18.15 7.82 37.96
C ARG A 399 18.58 8.26 39.35
N ARG A 400 18.12 7.55 40.37
CA ARG A 400 18.66 7.67 41.74
C ARG A 400 19.99 6.94 41.83
#